data_AF-A0A2E9R328-F1
#
_entry.id   AF-A0A2E9R328-F1
#
_cell.length_a   1.000
_cell.length_b   1.000
_cell.length_c   1.000
_cell.angle_alpha   90.00
_cell.angle_beta   90.00
_cell.angle_gamma   90.00
#
_symmetry.space_group_name_H-M   'P 1'
#
loop_
_entity.id
_entity.type
_entity.pdbx_description
1 polymer ?
#
loop_
_entity_poly.entity_id
_entity_poly.type
_entity_poly.pdbx_seq_one_letter_code
_entity_poly.pdbx_strand_id
1 'polypeptide(L)'
;MSVSSQQGRTSFVSVIAACQKARQRRPTLKQPLFYMARIYEQMGEDDKALSLYKRYLTSFQSPALTRYLQKGQVQIRRHLGSRGVSWIATRINAVQTGSVAPKLYWGRAPLQIQWALKKSVGVEREKVTELSLLRVHRRMARLYRKRKQRQEMDNAYFRVFLLSEEMMRHFVKTRRAFDPIKPTNAEARFYMAEYRRKIFQQMPFVLYKKLEPELIKNMRIRFVRPPIGEAGLLLAHDYMQVFPMKVNEWSWAANFRRLEIQQLLAQKALRSKTPPSLPTGVVATYEKQVKSLAMLWLRKARKGYASILQNAVKIELYTPWVERGMLAYQRLVSKNGGVLTSSPWWSRLLRLREQFRQEQKSSKRRFVQLTKQMKAKCLRY
;
A
#
# COMPACT_ATOMS: atom_id res chain seq x y z
N MET A 1 -10.35 23.51 -26.59
CA MET A 1 -9.77 22.22 -26.15
C MET A 1 -10.57 20.97 -26.64
N SER A 2 -11.40 21.06 -27.67
CA SER A 2 -12.33 19.97 -28.08
C SER A 2 -11.86 19.12 -29.28
N VAL A 3 -10.96 19.62 -30.13
CA VAL A 3 -10.60 18.94 -31.40
C VAL A 3 -9.65 17.75 -31.19
N SER A 4 -8.72 17.83 -30.23
CA SER A 4 -7.77 16.74 -29.95
C SER A 4 -8.38 15.53 -29.27
N SER A 5 -9.54 15.68 -28.61
CA SER A 5 -10.23 14.56 -27.94
C SER A 5 -11.06 13.73 -28.93
N GLN A 6 -11.59 14.34 -29.99
CA GLN A 6 -12.37 13.64 -31.01
C GLN A 6 -11.51 12.75 -31.90
N GLN A 7 -10.34 13.21 -32.37
CA GLN A 7 -9.40 12.39 -33.17
C GLN A 7 -8.84 11.17 -32.42
N GLY A 8 -8.66 11.29 -31.09
CA GLY A 8 -8.26 10.15 -30.25
C GLY A 8 -9.36 9.10 -30.13
N ARG A 9 -10.62 9.53 -30.00
CA ARG A 9 -11.78 8.64 -29.88
C ARG A 9 -12.05 7.84 -31.15
N THR A 10 -11.98 8.47 -32.33
CA THR A 10 -12.19 7.77 -33.61
C THR A 10 -11.15 6.66 -33.83
N SER A 11 -9.90 6.87 -33.38
CA SER A 11 -8.86 5.83 -33.44
C SER A 11 -9.11 4.64 -32.51
N PHE A 12 -9.81 4.80 -31.38
CA PHE A 12 -10.09 3.68 -30.48
C PHE A 12 -11.23 2.80 -30.99
N VAL A 13 -12.24 3.41 -31.63
CA VAL A 13 -13.39 2.67 -32.19
C VAL A 13 -12.93 1.66 -33.23
N SER A 14 -12.04 2.05 -34.14
CA SER A 14 -11.55 1.13 -35.19
C SER A 14 -10.77 -0.06 -34.61
N VAL A 15 -9.99 0.15 -33.55
CA VAL A 15 -9.23 -0.94 -32.89
C VAL A 15 -10.15 -1.88 -32.11
N ILE A 16 -11.18 -1.34 -31.46
CA ILE A 16 -12.22 -2.16 -30.81
C ILE A 16 -12.93 -3.03 -31.84
N ALA A 17 -13.31 -2.47 -33.00
CA ALA A 17 -13.96 -3.21 -34.08
C ALA A 17 -13.06 -4.34 -34.61
N ALA A 18 -11.76 -4.08 -34.80
CA ALA A 18 -10.79 -5.12 -35.20
C ALA A 18 -10.68 -6.24 -34.17
N CYS A 19 -10.62 -5.90 -32.87
CA CYS A 19 -10.59 -6.90 -31.79
C CYS A 19 -11.90 -7.73 -31.74
N GLN A 20 -13.05 -7.11 -31.99
CA GLN A 20 -14.34 -7.81 -32.05
C GLN A 20 -14.38 -8.79 -33.22
N LYS A 21 -13.95 -8.36 -34.42
CA LYS A 21 -13.84 -9.23 -35.61
C LYS A 21 -12.90 -10.41 -35.37
N ALA A 22 -11.76 -10.19 -34.72
CA ALA A 22 -10.83 -11.26 -34.34
C ALA A 22 -11.49 -12.29 -33.40
N ARG A 23 -12.33 -11.85 -32.45
CA ARG A 23 -13.08 -12.75 -31.57
C ARG A 23 -14.22 -13.49 -32.27
N GLN A 24 -14.92 -12.85 -33.20
CA GLN A 24 -15.95 -13.52 -34.00
C GLN A 24 -15.33 -14.69 -34.79
N ARG A 25 -14.16 -14.46 -35.38
CA ARG A 25 -13.42 -15.50 -36.12
C ARG A 25 -12.85 -16.60 -35.22
N ARG A 26 -12.38 -16.25 -34.01
CA ARG A 26 -11.79 -17.20 -33.05
C ARG A 26 -12.24 -16.88 -31.62
N PRO A 27 -13.41 -17.39 -31.18
CA PRO A 27 -13.99 -17.05 -29.87
C PRO A 27 -13.14 -17.43 -28.67
N THR A 28 -12.26 -18.42 -28.82
CA THR A 28 -11.33 -18.92 -27.80
C THR A 28 -10.11 -18.02 -27.60
N LEU A 29 -9.82 -17.09 -28.52
CA LEU A 29 -8.71 -16.15 -28.37
C LEU A 29 -8.98 -15.18 -27.21
N LYS A 30 -8.07 -15.21 -26.23
CA LYS A 30 -8.17 -14.42 -25.00
C LYS A 30 -7.63 -13.00 -25.20
N GLN A 31 -6.58 -12.85 -26.01
CA GLN A 31 -5.84 -11.60 -26.21
C GLN A 31 -6.73 -10.42 -26.65
N PRO A 32 -7.70 -10.58 -27.56
CA PRO A 32 -8.60 -9.49 -27.94
C PRO A 32 -9.40 -8.92 -26.76
N LEU A 33 -9.83 -9.75 -25.80
CA LEU A 33 -10.52 -9.27 -24.59
C LEU A 33 -9.61 -8.36 -23.75
N PHE A 34 -8.35 -8.76 -23.59
CA PHE A 34 -7.36 -7.95 -22.87
C PHE A 34 -7.09 -6.62 -23.56
N TYR A 35 -6.94 -6.60 -24.89
CA TYR A 35 -6.71 -5.38 -25.64
C TYR A 35 -7.91 -4.44 -25.61
N MET A 36 -9.12 -4.94 -25.80
CA MET A 36 -10.33 -4.14 -25.66
C MET A 36 -10.44 -3.56 -24.23
N ALA A 37 -10.18 -4.36 -23.19
CA ALA A 37 -10.21 -3.89 -21.81
C ALA A 37 -9.24 -2.73 -21.57
N ARG A 38 -8.03 -2.83 -22.12
CA ARG A 38 -7.03 -1.76 -22.05
C ARG A 38 -7.45 -0.50 -22.78
N ILE A 39 -8.08 -0.63 -23.95
CA ILE A 39 -8.57 0.51 -24.72
C ILE A 39 -9.69 1.22 -23.95
N TYR A 40 -10.67 0.48 -23.43
CA TYR A 40 -11.73 1.07 -22.61
C TYR A 40 -11.19 1.75 -21.34
N GLU A 41 -10.20 1.14 -20.66
CA GLU A 41 -9.50 1.77 -19.54
C GLU A 41 -8.85 3.11 -19.95
N GLN A 42 -8.23 3.18 -21.13
CA GLN A 42 -7.64 4.41 -21.67
C GLN A 42 -8.69 5.47 -22.04
N MET A 43 -9.87 5.05 -22.48
CA MET A 43 -11.01 5.92 -22.76
C MET A 43 -11.71 6.43 -21.48
N GLY A 44 -11.34 5.90 -20.31
CA GLY A 44 -12.00 6.19 -19.04
C GLY A 44 -13.30 5.41 -18.82
N GLU A 45 -13.61 4.46 -19.70
CA GLU A 45 -14.79 3.58 -19.69
C GLU A 45 -14.54 2.39 -18.73
N ASP A 46 -14.37 2.70 -17.45
CA ASP A 46 -13.87 1.76 -16.44
C ASP A 46 -14.78 0.51 -16.27
N ASP A 47 -16.10 0.66 -16.43
CA ASP A 47 -17.07 -0.43 -16.35
C ASP A 47 -16.88 -1.47 -17.46
N LYS A 48 -16.77 -1.00 -18.70
CA LYS A 48 -16.52 -1.86 -19.86
C LYS A 48 -15.16 -2.55 -19.72
N ALA A 49 -14.14 -1.83 -19.27
CA ALA A 49 -12.83 -2.38 -19.00
C ALA A 49 -12.87 -3.49 -17.94
N LEU A 50 -13.52 -3.25 -16.79
CA LEU A 50 -13.67 -4.24 -15.72
C LEU A 50 -14.43 -5.48 -16.18
N SER A 51 -15.52 -5.31 -16.94
CA SER A 51 -16.29 -6.41 -17.51
C SER A 51 -15.43 -7.29 -18.41
N LEU A 52 -14.65 -6.67 -19.31
CA LEU A 52 -13.74 -7.39 -20.20
C LEU A 52 -12.57 -8.05 -19.47
N TYR A 53 -12.01 -7.43 -18.43
CA TYR A 53 -10.99 -8.07 -17.59
C TYR A 53 -11.56 -9.27 -16.84
N LYS A 54 -12.79 -9.21 -16.31
CA LYS A 54 -13.46 -10.36 -15.69
C LYS A 54 -13.64 -11.50 -16.68
N ARG A 55 -14.15 -11.22 -17.88
CA ARG A 55 -14.29 -12.20 -18.97
C ARG A 55 -12.94 -12.75 -19.44
N TYR A 56 -11.90 -11.93 -19.43
CA TYR A 56 -10.55 -12.41 -19.73
C TYR A 56 -10.10 -13.41 -18.67
N LEU A 57 -10.31 -13.11 -17.38
CA LEU A 57 -9.95 -14.01 -16.29
C LEU A 57 -10.71 -15.34 -16.30
N THR A 58 -11.99 -15.38 -16.69
CA THR A 58 -12.74 -16.65 -16.77
C THR A 58 -12.07 -17.65 -17.71
N SER A 59 -11.38 -17.17 -18.74
CA SER A 59 -10.63 -18.04 -19.65
C SER A 59 -9.36 -18.66 -19.05
N PHE A 60 -8.89 -18.18 -17.89
CA PHE A 60 -7.77 -18.77 -17.13
C PHE A 60 -8.24 -19.57 -15.91
N GLN A 61 -9.51 -19.41 -15.52
CA GLN A 61 -10.03 -20.00 -14.29
C GLN A 61 -10.20 -21.50 -14.45
N SER A 62 -9.30 -22.26 -13.86
CA SER A 62 -9.57 -23.64 -13.47
C SER A 62 -10.17 -23.67 -12.05
N PRO A 63 -11.00 -24.67 -11.71
CA PRO A 63 -11.48 -24.85 -10.33
C PRO A 63 -10.34 -24.89 -9.30
N ALA A 64 -9.18 -25.45 -9.68
CA ALA A 64 -7.99 -25.48 -8.85
C ALA A 64 -7.40 -24.09 -8.61
N LEU A 65 -7.18 -23.28 -9.66
CA LEU A 65 -6.66 -21.92 -9.53
C LEU A 65 -7.62 -21.03 -8.73
N THR A 66 -8.93 -21.14 -8.96
CA THR A 66 -9.93 -20.38 -8.21
C THR A 66 -9.89 -20.72 -6.72
N ARG A 67 -9.87 -22.01 -6.37
CA ARG A 67 -9.74 -22.45 -4.96
C ARG A 67 -8.44 -21.96 -4.34
N TYR A 68 -7.33 -21.99 -5.07
CA TYR A 68 -6.04 -21.50 -4.62
C TYR A 68 -6.07 -19.99 -4.29
N LEU A 69 -6.56 -19.18 -5.23
CA LEU A 69 -6.66 -17.73 -5.03
C LEU A 69 -7.61 -17.39 -3.88
N GLN A 70 -8.74 -18.08 -3.77
CA GLN A 70 -9.70 -17.89 -2.68
C GLN A 70 -9.10 -18.27 -1.32
N LYS A 71 -8.45 -19.45 -1.22
CA LYS A 71 -7.81 -19.90 0.02
C LYS A 71 -6.70 -18.94 0.45
N GLY A 72 -5.84 -18.52 -0.47
CA GLY A 72 -4.80 -17.53 -0.21
C GLY A 72 -5.38 -16.19 0.25
N GLN A 73 -6.44 -15.70 -0.40
CA GLN A 73 -7.14 -14.48 -0.01
C GLN A 73 -7.74 -14.57 1.39
N VAL A 74 -8.39 -15.69 1.74
CA VAL A 74 -8.93 -15.93 3.09
C VAL A 74 -7.82 -15.95 4.13
N GLN A 75 -6.69 -16.61 3.85
CA GLN A 75 -5.56 -16.65 4.78
C GLN A 75 -4.92 -15.27 4.99
N ILE A 76 -4.72 -14.51 3.91
CA ILE A 76 -4.28 -13.13 3.96
C ILE A 76 -5.25 -12.31 4.82
N ARG A 77 -6.56 -12.37 4.54
CA ARG A 77 -7.59 -11.65 5.30
C ARG A 77 -7.62 -12.04 6.78
N ARG A 78 -7.51 -13.33 7.10
CA ARG A 78 -7.43 -13.78 8.49
C ARG A 78 -6.21 -13.20 9.18
N HIS A 79 -5.06 -13.21 8.52
CA HIS A 79 -3.79 -12.70 9.07
C HIS A 79 -3.75 -11.16 9.17
N LEU A 80 -4.35 -10.44 8.21
CA LEU A 80 -4.41 -8.97 8.22
C LEU A 80 -5.56 -8.41 9.07
N GLY A 81 -6.68 -9.14 9.14
CA GLY A 81 -7.95 -8.75 9.77
C GLY A 81 -8.16 -9.41 11.12
N SER A 82 -9.10 -10.37 11.23
CA SER A 82 -9.58 -10.86 12.53
C SER A 82 -8.50 -11.46 13.42
N ARG A 83 -7.53 -12.25 12.91
CA ARG A 83 -6.42 -12.71 13.76
C ARG A 83 -5.43 -11.61 14.05
N GLY A 84 -5.20 -10.68 13.14
CA GLY A 84 -4.33 -9.52 13.40
C GLY A 84 -4.89 -8.64 14.52
N VAL A 85 -6.19 -8.33 14.45
CA VAL A 85 -6.94 -7.54 15.42
C VAL A 85 -7.19 -8.31 16.70
N SER A 86 -7.65 -9.56 16.64
CA SER A 86 -7.81 -10.43 17.81
C SER A 86 -6.47 -10.65 18.49
N TRP A 87 -5.37 -10.81 17.76
CA TRP A 87 -4.04 -10.92 18.37
C TRP A 87 -3.62 -9.62 19.05
N ILE A 88 -3.86 -8.45 18.41
CA ILE A 88 -3.63 -7.15 19.05
C ILE A 88 -4.49 -7.06 20.32
N ALA A 89 -5.76 -7.48 20.25
CA ALA A 89 -6.71 -7.47 21.36
C ALA A 89 -6.31 -8.47 22.47
N THR A 90 -5.85 -9.67 22.15
CA THR A 90 -5.35 -10.67 23.09
C THR A 90 -4.07 -10.19 23.75
N ARG A 91 -3.22 -9.45 23.04
CA ARG A 91 -2.00 -8.86 23.62
C ARG A 91 -2.30 -7.64 24.46
N ILE A 92 -3.23 -6.79 24.03
CA ILE A 92 -3.86 -5.76 24.85
C ILE A 92 -4.39 -6.42 26.13
N ASN A 93 -5.14 -7.51 26.01
CA ASN A 93 -5.71 -8.23 27.13
C ASN A 93 -4.62 -8.85 28.01
N ALA A 94 -3.59 -9.46 27.43
CA ALA A 94 -2.50 -10.06 28.20
C ALA A 94 -1.72 -9.01 28.99
N VAL A 95 -1.42 -7.87 28.37
CA VAL A 95 -0.85 -6.69 29.04
C VAL A 95 -1.82 -6.13 30.10
N GLN A 96 -3.13 -6.17 29.84
CA GLN A 96 -4.17 -5.73 30.79
C GLN A 96 -4.31 -6.67 32.00
N THR A 97 -4.09 -7.98 31.84
CA THR A 97 -4.25 -8.99 32.90
C THR A 97 -2.93 -9.40 33.55
N GLY A 98 -1.81 -8.74 33.23
CA GLY A 98 -0.48 -9.13 33.72
C GLY A 98 0.02 -10.50 33.21
N SER A 99 -0.63 -11.09 32.20
CA SER A 99 -0.23 -12.40 31.67
C SER A 99 0.91 -12.27 30.65
N VAL A 100 1.76 -13.29 30.57
CA VAL A 100 2.89 -13.29 29.63
C VAL A 100 2.35 -13.26 28.20
N ALA A 101 2.56 -12.12 27.52
CA ALA A 101 2.20 -12.00 26.12
C ALA A 101 2.99 -13.03 25.29
N PRO A 102 2.34 -13.90 24.50
CA PRO A 102 3.02 -14.96 23.75
C PRO A 102 4.12 -14.39 22.83
N LYS A 103 5.25 -15.10 22.70
CA LYS A 103 6.39 -14.69 21.85
C LYS A 103 5.91 -14.41 20.41
N LEU A 104 6.41 -13.30 19.86
CA LEU A 104 6.01 -12.73 18.58
C LEU A 104 6.54 -13.51 17.37
N TYR A 105 5.69 -13.76 16.37
CA TYR A 105 6.08 -14.05 14.99
C TYR A 105 5.35 -13.15 13.97
N TRP A 106 4.99 -11.92 14.36
CA TRP A 106 4.53 -10.91 13.40
C TRP A 106 5.70 -10.55 12.47
N GLY A 107 5.57 -10.91 11.20
CA GLY A 107 6.66 -10.85 10.22
C GLY A 107 6.81 -12.15 9.44
N ARG A 108 6.33 -13.28 9.99
CA ARG A 108 6.23 -14.55 9.25
C ARG A 108 4.94 -14.68 8.44
N ALA A 109 4.15 -13.62 8.26
CA ALA A 109 2.95 -13.64 7.41
C ALA A 109 3.23 -14.25 6.03
N PRO A 110 4.32 -13.86 5.32
CA PRO A 110 4.66 -14.46 4.03
C PRO A 110 4.96 -15.95 4.19
N LEU A 111 5.69 -16.35 5.24
CA LEU A 111 6.06 -17.75 5.52
C LEU A 111 4.85 -18.62 5.94
N GLN A 112 3.86 -18.06 6.64
CA GLN A 112 2.65 -18.77 7.08
C GLN A 112 1.62 -18.89 5.96
N ILE A 113 1.45 -17.83 5.15
CA ILE A 113 0.68 -17.90 3.90
C ILE A 113 1.32 -18.96 2.98
N GLN A 114 2.64 -18.96 2.86
CA GLN A 114 3.43 -19.95 2.12
C GLN A 114 3.22 -21.40 2.62
N TRP A 115 3.20 -21.66 3.92
CA TRP A 115 2.93 -23.00 4.45
C TRP A 115 1.48 -23.45 4.19
N ALA A 116 0.52 -22.54 4.34
CA ALA A 116 -0.89 -22.82 4.07
C ALA A 116 -1.19 -23.12 2.58
N LEU A 117 -0.40 -22.54 1.67
CA LEU A 117 -0.51 -22.73 0.22
C LEU A 117 0.30 -23.91 -0.31
N LYS A 118 1.43 -24.28 0.33
CA LYS A 118 2.12 -25.55 0.04
C LYS A 118 1.18 -26.77 0.18
N LYS A 119 0.17 -26.68 1.05
CA LYS A 119 -0.87 -27.70 1.24
C LYS A 119 -2.05 -27.62 0.26
N SER A 120 -2.15 -26.60 -0.60
CA SER A 120 -3.13 -26.62 -1.69
C SER A 120 -2.59 -27.46 -2.85
N VAL A 121 -2.79 -28.77 -2.74
CA VAL A 121 -2.48 -29.76 -3.76
C VAL A 121 -3.31 -29.47 -5.02
N GLY A 122 -2.68 -29.52 -6.20
CA GLY A 122 -3.39 -29.65 -7.48
C GLY A 122 -3.53 -28.41 -8.38
N VAL A 123 -2.85 -27.29 -8.11
CA VAL A 123 -2.73 -26.22 -9.14
C VAL A 123 -1.45 -26.42 -9.92
N GLU A 124 -1.57 -26.60 -11.24
CA GLU A 124 -0.42 -26.57 -12.14
C GLU A 124 0.34 -25.25 -11.96
N ARG A 125 1.63 -25.38 -11.67
CA ARG A 125 2.52 -24.24 -11.40
C ARG A 125 2.47 -23.20 -12.52
N GLU A 126 2.48 -23.66 -13.76
CA GLU A 126 2.42 -22.85 -14.98
C GLU A 126 1.24 -21.87 -14.96
N LYS A 127 0.06 -22.33 -14.51
CA LYS A 127 -1.16 -21.52 -14.41
C LYS A 127 -1.04 -20.40 -13.38
N VAL A 128 -0.34 -20.62 -12.25
CA VAL A 128 -0.14 -19.58 -11.22
C VAL A 128 0.95 -18.59 -11.64
N THR A 129 1.91 -19.05 -12.44
CA THR A 129 3.02 -18.25 -12.94
C THR A 129 2.72 -17.46 -14.22
N GLU A 130 1.46 -17.49 -14.69
CA GLU A 130 1.01 -16.75 -15.86
C GLU A 130 1.00 -15.23 -15.62
N LEU A 131 1.94 -14.52 -16.25
CA LEU A 131 2.13 -13.08 -16.05
C LEU A 131 0.87 -12.26 -16.40
N SER A 132 0.04 -12.74 -17.32
CA SER A 132 -1.21 -12.10 -17.70
C SER A 132 -2.19 -12.01 -16.53
N LEU A 133 -2.26 -13.03 -15.66
CA LEU A 133 -3.10 -13.01 -14.45
C LEU A 133 -2.68 -11.88 -13.51
N LEU A 134 -1.36 -11.76 -13.25
CA LEU A 134 -0.81 -10.72 -12.40
C LEU A 134 -1.14 -9.32 -12.95
N ARG A 135 -0.92 -9.12 -14.26
CA ARG A 135 -1.21 -7.84 -14.93
C ARG A 135 -2.68 -7.47 -14.85
N VAL A 136 -3.59 -8.41 -15.09
CA VAL A 136 -5.03 -8.15 -15.09
C VAL A 136 -5.53 -7.86 -13.68
N HIS A 137 -5.15 -8.64 -12.68
CA HIS A 137 -5.53 -8.35 -11.30
C HIS A 137 -5.01 -6.99 -10.82
N ARG A 138 -3.78 -6.61 -11.19
CA ARG A 138 -3.23 -5.28 -10.88
C ARG A 138 -4.05 -4.15 -11.52
N ARG A 139 -4.43 -4.29 -12.79
CA ARG A 139 -5.26 -3.30 -13.49
C ARG A 139 -6.65 -3.20 -12.89
N MET A 140 -7.29 -4.33 -12.60
CA MET A 140 -8.57 -4.34 -11.88
C MET A 140 -8.46 -3.63 -10.52
N ALA A 141 -7.40 -3.87 -9.75
CA ALA A 141 -7.19 -3.18 -8.47
C ALA A 141 -7.13 -1.65 -8.64
N ARG A 142 -6.44 -1.16 -9.69
CA ARG A 142 -6.37 0.28 -10.00
C ARG A 142 -7.70 0.87 -10.44
N LEU A 143 -8.48 0.13 -11.25
CA LEU A 143 -9.82 0.54 -11.66
C LEU A 143 -10.77 0.60 -10.44
N TYR A 144 -10.76 -0.43 -9.58
CA TYR A 144 -11.53 -0.42 -8.34
C TYR A 144 -11.14 0.74 -7.42
N ARG A 145 -9.84 1.07 -7.33
CA ARG A 145 -9.35 2.25 -6.60
C ARG A 145 -9.93 3.55 -7.17
N LYS A 146 -9.92 3.74 -8.49
CA LYS A 146 -10.48 4.93 -9.16
C LYS A 146 -11.96 5.09 -8.86
N ARG A 147 -12.70 3.97 -8.81
CA ARG A 147 -14.13 3.91 -8.49
C ARG A 147 -14.45 3.92 -7.00
N LYS A 148 -13.45 4.02 -6.12
CA LYS A 148 -13.60 3.95 -4.66
C LYS A 148 -14.25 2.64 -4.16
N GLN A 149 -14.24 1.57 -4.96
CA GLN A 149 -14.71 0.22 -4.62
C GLN A 149 -13.63 -0.49 -3.77
N ARG A 150 -13.62 -0.19 -2.47
CA ARG A 150 -12.51 -0.51 -1.57
C ARG A 150 -12.32 -2.02 -1.37
N GLN A 151 -13.41 -2.77 -1.18
CA GLN A 151 -13.34 -4.19 -0.89
C GLN A 151 -12.81 -5.01 -2.07
N GLU A 152 -13.24 -4.64 -3.27
CA GLU A 152 -12.82 -5.22 -4.55
C GLU A 152 -11.37 -4.88 -4.85
N MET A 153 -10.97 -3.64 -4.57
CA MET A 153 -9.56 -3.21 -4.65
C MET A 153 -8.67 -4.05 -3.73
N ASP A 154 -9.05 -4.20 -2.45
CA ASP A 154 -8.29 -4.97 -1.47
C ASP A 154 -8.19 -6.45 -1.91
N ASN A 155 -9.30 -7.05 -2.38
CA ASN A 155 -9.32 -8.41 -2.92
C ASN A 155 -8.41 -8.60 -4.13
N ALA A 156 -8.44 -7.64 -5.06
CA ALA A 156 -7.57 -7.68 -6.22
C ALA A 156 -6.10 -7.58 -5.80
N TYR A 157 -5.73 -6.69 -4.87
CA TYR A 157 -4.35 -6.61 -4.36
C TYR A 157 -3.90 -7.84 -3.58
N PHE A 158 -4.78 -8.53 -2.85
CA PHE A 158 -4.44 -9.81 -2.22
C PHE A 158 -4.07 -10.87 -3.25
N ARG A 159 -4.78 -10.93 -4.38
CA ARG A 159 -4.44 -11.82 -5.49
C ARG A 159 -3.15 -11.41 -6.18
N VAL A 160 -2.92 -10.11 -6.38
CA VAL A 160 -1.67 -9.59 -6.94
C VAL A 160 -0.47 -9.97 -6.07
N PHE A 161 -0.58 -9.77 -4.75
CA PHE A 161 0.46 -10.16 -3.80
C PHE A 161 0.73 -11.66 -3.89
N LEU A 162 -0.31 -12.48 -3.78
CA LEU A 162 -0.23 -13.94 -3.84
C LEU A 162 0.47 -14.43 -5.12
N LEU A 163 0.01 -13.96 -6.29
CA LEU A 163 0.58 -14.34 -7.58
C LEU A 163 2.03 -13.90 -7.71
N SER A 164 2.35 -12.66 -7.31
CA SER A 164 3.71 -12.14 -7.45
C SER A 164 4.70 -12.80 -6.49
N GLU A 165 4.31 -13.19 -5.28
CA GLU A 165 5.17 -13.98 -4.38
C GLU A 165 5.51 -15.34 -4.99
N GLU A 166 4.51 -16.06 -5.54
CA GLU A 166 4.75 -17.35 -6.21
C GLU A 166 5.64 -17.18 -7.44
N MET A 167 5.39 -16.14 -8.25
CA MET A 167 6.23 -15.84 -9.40
C MET A 167 7.68 -15.52 -8.99
N MET A 168 7.91 -14.64 -8.00
CA MET A 168 9.27 -14.32 -7.53
C MET A 168 10.01 -15.55 -7.02
N ARG A 169 9.30 -16.48 -6.38
CA ARG A 169 9.86 -17.73 -5.87
C ARG A 169 10.29 -18.68 -6.99
N HIS A 170 9.55 -18.69 -8.08
CA HIS A 170 9.71 -19.66 -9.16
C HIS A 170 10.52 -19.15 -10.35
N PHE A 171 10.52 -17.84 -10.61
CA PHE A 171 11.22 -17.21 -11.72
C PHE A 171 12.61 -16.69 -11.37
N VAL A 172 13.22 -17.17 -10.28
CA VAL A 172 14.55 -16.72 -9.77
C VAL A 172 15.65 -16.73 -10.83
N LYS A 173 15.50 -17.46 -11.94
CA LYS A 173 16.57 -17.66 -12.93
C LYS A 173 16.52 -16.78 -14.18
N THR A 174 15.41 -16.13 -14.56
CA THR A 174 15.36 -15.32 -15.81
C THR A 174 15.15 -13.82 -15.53
N ARG A 175 16.20 -13.00 -15.73
CA ARG A 175 16.18 -11.54 -15.52
C ARG A 175 14.97 -10.83 -16.16
N ARG A 176 14.56 -11.22 -17.38
CA ARG A 176 13.47 -10.57 -18.13
C ARG A 176 12.07 -10.74 -17.51
N ALA A 177 11.84 -11.78 -16.72
CA ALA A 177 10.54 -12.00 -16.07
C ALA A 177 10.36 -11.12 -14.82
N PHE A 178 11.45 -10.68 -14.18
CA PHE A 178 11.42 -9.95 -12.91
C PHE A 178 10.88 -8.53 -13.03
N ASP A 179 11.13 -7.86 -14.16
CA ASP A 179 10.83 -6.43 -14.36
C ASP A 179 9.36 -6.06 -14.08
N PRO A 180 8.35 -6.81 -14.54
CA PRO A 180 6.95 -6.51 -14.19
C PRO A 180 6.52 -7.05 -12.83
N ILE A 181 7.16 -8.12 -12.31
CA ILE A 181 6.75 -8.79 -11.07
C ILE A 181 7.09 -7.92 -9.87
N LYS A 182 8.35 -7.47 -9.77
CA LYS A 182 8.88 -6.77 -8.59
C LYS A 182 8.16 -5.45 -8.28
N PRO A 183 7.90 -4.55 -9.25
CA PRO A 183 7.11 -3.33 -9.01
C PRO A 183 5.67 -3.63 -8.65
N THR A 184 5.09 -4.69 -9.21
CA THR A 184 3.72 -5.09 -8.94
C THR A 184 3.58 -5.68 -7.53
N ASN A 185 4.57 -6.46 -7.08
CA ASN A 185 4.66 -6.97 -5.72
C ASN A 185 4.83 -5.83 -4.71
N ALA A 186 5.73 -4.88 -4.99
CA ALA A 186 5.93 -3.68 -4.16
C ALA A 186 4.65 -2.87 -3.98
N GLU A 187 3.90 -2.64 -5.07
CA GLU A 187 2.59 -1.99 -5.06
C GLU A 187 1.59 -2.77 -4.18
N ALA A 188 1.49 -4.09 -4.34
CA ALA A 188 0.57 -4.92 -3.56
C ALA A 188 0.92 -4.93 -2.06
N ARG A 189 2.20 -5.08 -1.70
CA ARG A 189 2.69 -4.99 -0.32
C ARG A 189 2.35 -3.65 0.31
N PHE A 190 2.56 -2.56 -0.42
CA PHE A 190 2.18 -1.22 0.03
C PHE A 190 0.67 -1.13 0.33
N TYR A 191 -0.18 -1.63 -0.56
CA TYR A 191 -1.64 -1.59 -0.37
C TYR A 191 -2.14 -2.52 0.74
N MET A 192 -1.46 -3.65 0.99
CA MET A 192 -1.74 -4.48 2.17
C MET A 192 -1.41 -3.75 3.47
N ALA A 193 -0.32 -2.98 3.51
CA ALA A 193 -0.02 -2.10 4.63
C ALA A 193 -1.07 -0.99 4.77
N GLU A 194 -1.55 -0.39 3.66
CA GLU A 194 -2.65 0.59 3.71
C GLU A 194 -3.95 -0.02 4.27
N TYR A 195 -4.26 -1.28 3.96
CA TYR A 195 -5.40 -1.98 4.54
C TYR A 195 -5.29 -2.05 6.08
N ARG A 196 -4.13 -2.47 6.60
CA ARG A 196 -3.86 -2.49 8.05
C ARG A 196 -3.84 -1.09 8.67
N ARG A 197 -3.33 -0.09 7.95
CA ARG A 197 -3.35 1.31 8.41
C ARG A 197 -4.76 1.81 8.68
N LYS A 198 -5.76 1.42 7.88
CA LYS A 198 -7.17 1.79 8.13
C LYS A 198 -7.67 1.23 9.46
N ILE A 199 -7.38 -0.05 9.72
CA ILE A 199 -7.72 -0.73 10.98
C ILE A 199 -7.01 -0.01 12.14
N PHE A 200 -5.72 0.28 12.00
CA PHE A 200 -4.94 1.02 13.00
C PHE A 200 -5.49 2.42 13.27
N GLN A 201 -5.99 3.13 12.26
CA GLN A 201 -6.60 4.45 12.43
C GLN A 201 -7.86 4.39 13.31
N GLN A 202 -8.62 3.30 13.25
CA GLN A 202 -9.82 3.06 14.05
C GLN A 202 -9.52 2.59 15.47
N MET A 203 -8.30 2.12 15.77
CA MET A 203 -7.95 1.64 17.11
C MET A 203 -7.92 2.78 18.14
N PRO A 204 -8.55 2.63 19.31
CA PRO A 204 -8.48 3.60 20.38
C PRO A 204 -7.07 3.63 21.00
N PHE A 205 -6.64 4.79 21.48
CA PHE A 205 -5.42 4.89 22.27
C PHE A 205 -5.76 4.59 23.73
N VAL A 206 -5.31 3.44 24.21
CA VAL A 206 -5.44 3.03 25.61
C VAL A 206 -4.04 2.85 26.16
N LEU A 207 -3.68 3.69 27.13
CA LEU A 207 -2.36 3.64 27.73
C LEU A 207 -2.33 2.59 28.84
N TYR A 208 -3.35 2.50 29.72
CA TYR A 208 -3.53 1.43 30.73
C TYR A 208 -4.97 1.37 31.26
N LYS A 209 -5.39 0.25 31.88
CA LYS A 209 -6.64 0.13 32.67
C LYS A 209 -6.46 -0.43 34.10
N LYS A 210 -5.40 -1.18 34.40
CA LYS A 210 -5.13 -1.65 35.78
C LYS A 210 -3.67 -1.37 36.16
N LEU A 211 -3.48 -0.41 37.04
CA LEU A 211 -2.33 -0.39 37.94
C LEU A 211 -2.72 -1.31 39.10
N GLU A 212 -2.02 -2.42 39.28
CA GLU A 212 -2.17 -3.16 40.54
C GLU A 212 -1.68 -2.27 41.69
N PRO A 213 -2.40 -2.23 42.83
CA PRO A 213 -2.02 -1.41 43.99
C PRO A 213 -0.56 -1.59 44.43
N GLU A 214 0.00 -2.80 44.27
CA GLU A 214 1.40 -3.09 44.62
C GLU A 214 2.43 -2.42 43.71
N LEU A 215 2.11 -2.23 42.42
CA LEU A 215 2.96 -1.51 41.47
C LEU A 215 3.00 0.00 41.73
N ILE A 216 1.96 0.54 42.38
CA ILE A 216 1.89 1.94 42.83
C ILE A 216 2.84 2.14 44.03
N LYS A 217 2.87 1.17 44.95
CA LYS A 217 3.66 1.25 46.20
C LYS A 217 5.17 1.38 45.98
N ASN A 218 5.67 0.88 44.85
CA ASN A 218 7.11 0.89 44.53
C ASN A 218 7.55 2.00 43.54
N MET A 219 6.65 2.89 43.09
CA MET A 219 6.89 4.02 42.16
C MET A 219 7.66 3.73 40.84
N ARG A 220 8.10 2.48 40.60
CA ARG A 220 8.71 2.05 39.35
C ARG A 220 7.61 1.69 38.36
N ILE A 221 6.85 2.68 37.93
CA ILE A 221 5.91 2.53 36.82
C ILE A 221 6.73 2.27 35.54
N ARG A 222 7.07 1.00 35.28
CA ARG A 222 7.56 0.57 33.98
C ARG A 222 6.38 0.59 33.03
N PHE A 223 6.24 1.68 32.30
CA PHE A 223 5.29 1.75 31.19
C PHE A 223 5.67 0.67 30.17
N VAL A 224 4.93 -0.44 30.16
CA VAL A 224 4.92 -1.37 29.05
C VAL A 224 4.47 -0.55 27.84
N ARG A 225 5.17 -0.71 26.71
CA ARG A 225 4.85 0.02 25.48
C ARG A 225 3.35 -0.13 25.23
N PRO A 226 2.59 0.98 25.06
CA PRO A 226 1.15 0.86 24.89
C PRO A 226 0.90 -0.01 23.65
N PRO A 227 -0.08 -0.92 23.67
CA PRO A 227 -0.29 -1.87 22.58
C PRO A 227 -0.49 -1.20 21.21
N ILE A 228 -1.02 0.03 21.20
CA ILE A 228 -1.09 0.84 19.99
C ILE A 228 0.29 1.27 19.47
N GLY A 229 1.26 1.52 20.35
CA GLY A 229 2.66 1.72 19.99
C GLY A 229 3.25 0.47 19.32
N GLU A 230 2.98 -0.72 19.83
CA GLU A 230 3.38 -1.98 19.19
C GLU A 230 2.70 -2.16 17.83
N ALA A 231 1.39 -1.95 17.74
CA ALA A 231 0.65 -2.02 16.48
C ALA A 231 1.19 -1.02 15.45
N GLY A 232 1.55 0.19 15.88
CA GLY A 232 2.18 1.19 15.03
C GLY A 232 3.58 0.78 14.56
N LEU A 233 4.39 0.17 15.41
CA LEU A 233 5.71 -0.36 15.04
C LEU A 233 5.60 -1.52 14.04
N LEU A 234 4.62 -2.41 14.23
CA LEU A 234 4.33 -3.52 13.32
C LEU A 234 3.87 -3.01 11.95
N LEU A 235 2.96 -2.03 11.93
CA LEU A 235 2.54 -1.39 10.69
C LEU A 235 3.71 -0.66 10.00
N ALA A 236 4.59 0.00 10.76
CA ALA A 236 5.81 0.60 10.23
C ALA A 236 6.73 -0.45 9.60
N HIS A 237 6.86 -1.63 10.22
CA HIS A 237 7.60 -2.76 9.69
C HIS A 237 6.96 -3.31 8.39
N ASP A 238 5.63 -3.36 8.29
CA ASP A 238 4.95 -3.77 7.05
C ASP A 238 5.31 -2.86 5.86
N TYR A 239 5.43 -1.55 6.07
CA TYR A 239 5.92 -0.65 5.02
C TYR A 239 7.40 -0.92 4.68
N MET A 240 8.24 -1.30 5.65
CA MET A 240 9.64 -1.68 5.38
C MET A 240 9.75 -2.92 4.48
N GLN A 241 8.74 -3.79 4.44
CA GLN A 241 8.70 -4.95 3.55
C GLN A 241 8.63 -4.58 2.05
N VAL A 242 8.38 -3.31 1.73
CA VAL A 242 8.43 -2.77 0.36
C VAL A 242 9.88 -2.47 -0.07
N PHE A 243 10.80 -2.22 0.87
CA PHE A 243 12.15 -1.73 0.56
C PHE A 243 13.03 -2.77 -0.14
N PRO A 244 13.01 -4.07 0.23
CA PRO A 244 13.74 -5.11 -0.51
C PRO A 244 13.39 -5.16 -2.00
N MET A 245 12.22 -4.64 -2.38
CA MET A 245 11.80 -4.57 -3.78
C MET A 245 12.61 -3.57 -4.60
N LYS A 246 13.33 -2.61 -3.99
CA LYS A 246 14.14 -1.58 -4.68
C LYS A 246 13.35 -0.89 -5.82
N VAL A 247 12.07 -0.59 -5.60
CA VAL A 247 11.21 0.11 -6.56
C VAL A 247 10.97 1.51 -6.02
N ASN A 248 11.69 2.49 -6.58
CA ASN A 248 11.78 3.86 -6.04
C ASN A 248 10.41 4.41 -5.61
N GLU A 249 9.43 4.44 -6.50
CA GLU A 249 8.08 4.98 -6.21
C GLU A 249 7.48 4.40 -4.92
N TRP A 250 7.46 3.07 -4.79
CA TRP A 250 6.84 2.39 -3.65
C TRP A 250 7.71 2.43 -2.40
N SER A 251 9.03 2.42 -2.54
CA SER A 251 9.96 2.59 -1.41
C SER A 251 9.80 3.98 -0.78
N TRP A 252 9.68 5.04 -1.58
CA TRP A 252 9.39 6.39 -1.10
C TRP A 252 8.02 6.49 -0.44
N ALA A 253 6.98 5.93 -1.09
CA ALA A 253 5.64 5.87 -0.54
C ALA A 253 5.61 5.20 0.85
N ALA A 254 6.25 4.04 0.95
CA ALA A 254 6.34 3.25 2.16
C ALA A 254 7.12 3.99 3.27
N ASN A 255 8.25 4.62 2.94
CA ASN A 255 9.02 5.38 3.92
C ASN A 255 8.23 6.59 4.43
N PHE A 256 7.52 7.30 3.55
CA PHE A 256 6.62 8.39 3.93
C PHE A 256 5.52 7.90 4.90
N ARG A 257 4.84 6.80 4.56
CA ARG A 257 3.77 6.23 5.41
C ARG A 257 4.29 5.76 6.76
N ARG A 258 5.49 5.17 6.80
CA ARG A 258 6.16 4.78 8.04
C ARG A 258 6.29 5.96 9.03
N LEU A 259 6.64 7.13 8.53
CA LEU A 259 6.77 8.34 9.34
C LEU A 259 5.41 8.94 9.72
N GLU A 260 4.43 8.82 8.84
CA GLU A 260 3.06 9.24 9.13
C GLU A 260 2.46 8.44 10.30
N ILE A 261 2.82 7.16 10.45
CA ILE A 261 2.43 6.37 11.62
C ILE A 261 2.95 7.00 12.92
N GLN A 262 4.18 7.52 12.93
CA GLN A 262 4.72 8.21 14.10
C GLN A 262 3.90 9.48 14.42
N GLN A 263 3.48 10.24 13.39
CA GLN A 263 2.57 11.37 13.59
C GLN A 263 1.21 10.92 14.12
N LEU A 264 0.64 9.83 13.59
CA LEU A 264 -0.65 9.29 14.03
C LEU A 264 -0.57 8.81 15.49
N LEU A 265 0.52 8.14 15.88
CA LEU A 265 0.77 7.73 17.26
C LEU A 265 0.81 8.94 18.20
N ALA A 266 1.54 9.99 17.82
CA ALA A 266 1.58 11.23 18.59
C ALA A 266 0.22 11.90 18.72
N GLN A 267 -0.54 12.01 17.62
CA GLN A 267 -1.89 12.59 17.65
C GLN A 267 -2.82 11.78 18.54
N LYS A 268 -2.72 10.44 18.49
CA LYS A 268 -3.52 9.55 19.33
C LYS A 268 -3.16 9.67 20.81
N ALA A 269 -1.89 9.78 21.15
CA ALA A 269 -1.45 10.06 22.52
C ALA A 269 -1.93 11.42 23.02
N LEU A 270 -1.76 12.50 22.24
CA LEU A 270 -2.20 13.83 22.65
C LEU A 270 -3.73 13.96 22.80
N ARG A 271 -4.50 13.11 22.13
CA ARG A 271 -5.97 13.06 22.24
C ARG A 271 -6.45 12.08 23.30
N SER A 272 -5.57 11.29 23.90
CA SER A 272 -5.98 10.31 24.89
C SER A 272 -6.44 11.03 26.15
N LYS A 273 -7.62 10.67 26.65
CA LYS A 273 -8.13 11.16 27.93
C LYS A 273 -7.38 10.44 29.06
N THR A 274 -7.17 11.15 30.16
CA THR A 274 -6.67 10.57 31.41
C THR A 274 -7.67 9.51 31.89
N PRO A 275 -7.24 8.27 32.16
CA PRO A 275 -8.10 7.24 32.71
C PRO A 275 -8.74 7.71 34.03
N PRO A 276 -10.07 7.57 34.22
CA PRO A 276 -10.74 8.01 35.43
C PRO A 276 -10.34 7.19 36.67
N SER A 277 -9.73 6.02 36.48
CA SER A 277 -9.26 5.15 37.55
C SER A 277 -7.86 5.49 38.08
N LEU A 278 -7.21 6.55 37.58
CA LEU A 278 -5.89 6.98 38.08
C LEU A 278 -6.03 7.77 39.38
N PRO A 279 -5.22 7.49 40.41
CA PRO A 279 -5.16 8.32 41.61
C PRO A 279 -4.80 9.77 41.28
N THR A 280 -5.40 10.74 41.96
CA THR A 280 -5.21 12.19 41.70
C THR A 280 -3.73 12.60 41.68
N GLY A 281 -2.91 12.06 42.60
CA GLY A 281 -1.47 12.34 42.67
C GLY A 281 -0.65 11.80 41.48
N VAL A 282 -1.20 10.90 40.67
CA VAL A 282 -0.51 10.28 39.52
C VAL A 282 -0.92 10.90 38.19
N VAL A 283 -2.06 11.60 38.13
CA VAL A 283 -2.62 12.19 36.91
C VAL A 283 -1.64 13.12 36.20
N ALA A 284 -1.04 14.08 36.92
CA ALA A 284 -0.09 15.02 36.33
C ALA A 284 1.16 14.32 35.75
N THR A 285 1.66 13.30 36.45
CA THR A 285 2.80 12.49 35.98
C THR A 285 2.46 11.72 34.71
N TYR A 286 1.27 11.09 34.68
CA TYR A 286 0.77 10.38 33.51
C TYR A 286 0.67 11.31 32.30
N GLU A 287 0.00 12.47 32.44
CA GLU A 287 -0.18 13.43 31.36
C GLU A 287 1.15 13.96 30.82
N LYS A 288 2.10 14.27 31.72
CA LYS A 288 3.46 14.67 31.36
C LYS A 288 4.17 13.60 30.53
N GLN A 289 4.02 12.33 30.89
CA GLN A 289 4.62 11.22 30.16
C GLN A 289 3.97 10.96 28.82
N VAL A 290 2.63 11.01 28.73
CA VAL A 290 1.90 10.90 27.45
C VAL A 290 2.36 11.99 26.49
N LYS A 291 2.44 13.24 26.99
CA LYS A 291 2.91 14.39 26.22
C LYS A 291 4.37 14.21 25.78
N SER A 292 5.26 13.79 26.68
CA SER A 292 6.67 13.50 26.36
C SER A 292 6.81 12.44 25.27
N LEU A 293 6.05 11.34 25.37
CA LEU A 293 6.04 10.26 24.39
C LEU A 293 5.52 10.75 23.03
N ALA A 294 4.44 11.53 23.01
CA ALA A 294 3.94 12.15 21.79
C ALA A 294 4.97 13.06 21.13
N MET A 295 5.65 13.90 21.92
CA MET A 295 6.72 14.78 21.43
C MET A 295 7.90 13.99 20.87
N LEU A 296 8.27 12.86 21.49
CA LEU A 296 9.30 11.97 20.97
C LEU A 296 8.92 11.43 19.58
N TRP A 297 7.68 10.97 19.39
CA TRP A 297 7.20 10.50 18.08
C TRP A 297 7.14 11.61 17.04
N LEU A 298 6.72 12.83 17.40
CA LEU A 298 6.75 13.99 16.49
C LEU A 298 8.17 14.36 16.07
N ARG A 299 9.14 14.32 17.01
CA ARG A 299 10.57 14.54 16.70
C ARG A 299 11.10 13.48 15.75
N LYS A 300 10.78 12.19 15.98
CA LYS A 300 11.14 11.09 15.08
C LYS A 300 10.54 11.27 13.69
N ALA A 301 9.26 11.62 13.60
CA ALA A 301 8.58 11.91 12.34
C ALA A 301 9.27 13.07 11.60
N ARG A 302 9.52 14.20 12.28
CA ARG A 302 10.18 15.39 11.71
C ARG A 302 11.56 15.06 11.14
N LYS A 303 12.43 14.41 11.95
CA LYS A 303 13.77 13.99 11.51
C LYS A 303 13.70 13.05 10.31
N GLY A 304 12.78 12.08 10.35
CA GLY A 304 12.57 11.16 9.23
C GLY A 304 12.12 11.85 7.95
N TYR A 305 11.20 12.81 8.04
CA TYR A 305 10.73 13.54 6.85
C TYR A 305 11.86 14.38 6.26
N ALA A 306 12.62 15.09 7.09
CA ALA A 306 13.80 15.83 6.64
C ALA A 306 14.77 14.91 5.89
N SER A 307 15.11 13.75 6.47
CA SER A 307 15.99 12.76 5.84
C SER A 307 15.46 12.26 4.49
N ILE A 308 14.17 11.94 4.39
CA ILE A 308 13.53 11.54 3.13
C ILE A 308 13.66 12.65 2.07
N LEU A 309 13.34 13.88 2.45
CA LEU A 309 13.35 15.01 1.52
C LEU A 309 14.78 15.38 1.08
N GLN A 310 15.75 15.33 1.98
CA GLN A 310 17.18 15.49 1.67
C GLN A 310 17.66 14.41 0.70
N ASN A 311 17.28 13.16 0.93
CA ASN A 311 17.62 12.08 0.01
C ASN A 311 16.96 12.27 -1.36
N ALA A 312 15.70 12.74 -1.42
CA ALA A 312 15.02 13.05 -2.67
C ALA A 312 15.74 14.16 -3.46
N VAL A 313 16.23 15.19 -2.76
CA VAL A 313 17.08 16.25 -3.34
C VAL A 313 18.40 15.68 -3.87
N LYS A 314 19.06 14.81 -3.09
CA LYS A 314 20.34 14.19 -3.46
C LYS A 314 20.25 13.38 -4.75
N ILE A 315 19.13 12.70 -4.99
CA ILE A 315 18.89 11.89 -6.20
C ILE A 315 18.06 12.62 -7.27
N GLU A 316 17.82 13.92 -7.09
CA GLU A 316 17.04 14.78 -8.00
C GLU A 316 15.68 14.21 -8.40
N LEU A 317 15.03 13.50 -7.47
CA LEU A 317 13.75 12.84 -7.73
C LEU A 317 12.61 13.57 -7.03
N TYR A 318 11.67 14.08 -7.81
CA TYR A 318 10.42 14.61 -7.29
C TYR A 318 9.24 13.70 -7.67
N THR A 319 8.46 13.28 -6.68
CA THR A 319 7.27 12.44 -6.86
C THR A 319 6.08 12.99 -6.06
N PRO A 320 4.85 12.54 -6.33
CA PRO A 320 3.70 12.90 -5.49
C PRO A 320 3.88 12.55 -4.00
N TRP A 321 4.71 11.56 -3.67
CA TRP A 321 5.04 11.20 -2.29
C TRP A 321 6.04 12.17 -1.64
N VAL A 322 6.97 12.70 -2.42
CA VAL A 322 7.88 13.78 -1.98
C VAL A 322 7.08 15.04 -1.65
N GLU A 323 6.11 15.41 -2.50
CA GLU A 323 5.22 16.55 -2.22
C GLU A 323 4.41 16.35 -0.92
N ARG A 324 3.85 15.15 -0.70
CA ARG A 324 3.17 14.82 0.56
C ARG A 324 4.12 14.88 1.76
N GLY A 325 5.35 14.40 1.60
CA GLY A 325 6.44 14.50 2.57
C GLY A 325 6.73 15.94 2.95
N MET A 326 6.86 16.80 1.95
CA MET A 326 7.11 18.23 2.09
C MET A 326 5.98 18.90 2.89
N LEU A 327 4.71 18.68 2.52
CA LEU A 327 3.55 19.22 3.24
C LEU A 327 3.44 18.70 4.68
N ALA A 328 3.78 17.42 4.91
CA ALA A 328 3.79 16.85 6.26
C ALA A 328 4.91 17.45 7.12
N TYR A 329 6.09 17.66 6.55
CA TYR A 329 7.21 18.31 7.22
C TYR A 329 6.90 19.76 7.57
N GLN A 330 6.38 20.54 6.62
CA GLN A 330 5.99 21.93 6.85
C GLN A 330 5.02 22.07 8.03
N ARG A 331 3.97 21.23 8.07
CA ARG A 331 3.00 21.21 9.17
C ARG A 331 3.62 20.87 10.53
N LEU A 332 4.68 20.05 10.58
CA LEU A 332 5.38 19.75 11.83
C LEU A 332 6.33 20.87 12.26
N VAL A 333 6.91 21.60 11.32
CA VAL A 333 7.82 22.70 11.62
C VAL A 333 7.02 23.93 12.08
N SER A 334 5.94 24.28 11.38
CA SER A 334 5.09 25.43 11.73
C SER A 334 4.47 25.30 13.12
N LYS A 335 3.99 24.10 13.49
CA LYS A 335 3.44 23.82 14.83
C LYS A 335 4.44 24.00 15.98
N ASN A 336 5.74 24.02 15.69
CA ASN A 336 6.80 24.18 16.69
C ASN A 336 7.46 25.57 16.61
N GLY A 337 6.85 26.54 15.92
CA GLY A 337 7.43 27.88 15.73
C GLY A 337 8.72 27.91 14.91
N GLY A 338 9.04 26.84 14.18
CA GLY A 338 10.28 26.76 13.41
C GLY A 338 10.17 27.51 12.07
N VAL A 339 11.25 28.18 11.68
CA VAL A 339 11.39 28.79 10.36
C VAL A 339 11.91 27.74 9.36
N LEU A 340 11.19 27.51 8.28
CA LEU A 340 11.53 26.50 7.24
C LEU A 340 12.59 26.99 6.25
N THR A 341 12.70 28.31 6.07
CA THR A 341 13.33 28.94 4.90
C THR A 341 14.85 29.00 4.94
N SER A 342 15.50 28.70 6.06
CA SER A 342 16.95 28.87 6.20
C SER A 342 17.79 27.70 5.65
N SER A 343 17.18 26.60 5.24
CA SER A 343 17.93 25.41 4.83
C SER A 343 18.20 25.35 3.31
N PRO A 344 19.47 25.25 2.85
CA PRO A 344 19.80 25.20 1.41
C PRO A 344 19.11 24.06 0.64
N TRP A 345 18.92 22.89 1.27
CA TRP A 345 18.24 21.76 0.64
C TRP A 345 16.75 22.02 0.40
N TRP A 346 16.12 22.91 1.18
CA TRP A 346 14.72 23.27 1.01
C TRP A 346 14.48 24.05 -0.28
N SER A 347 15.33 25.06 -0.56
CA SER A 347 15.28 25.83 -1.81
C SER A 347 15.52 24.94 -3.04
N ARG A 348 16.45 23.97 -2.94
CA ARG A 348 16.66 22.98 -4.02
C ARG A 348 15.43 22.08 -4.23
N LEU A 349 14.76 21.65 -3.15
CA LEU A 349 13.52 20.88 -3.24
C LEU A 349 12.39 21.67 -3.94
N LEU A 350 12.26 22.97 -3.66
CA LEU A 350 11.28 23.83 -4.33
C LEU A 350 11.55 23.97 -5.83
N ARG A 351 12.83 24.05 -6.24
CA ARG A 351 13.20 24.02 -7.67
C ARG A 351 12.83 22.70 -8.34
N LEU A 352 13.12 21.56 -7.71
CA LEU A 352 12.72 20.23 -8.21
C LEU A 352 11.20 20.10 -8.37
N ARG A 353 10.43 20.67 -7.44
CA ARG A 353 8.96 20.71 -7.54
C ARG A 353 8.50 21.44 -8.80
N GLU A 354 9.11 22.58 -9.11
CA GLU A 354 8.72 23.38 -10.26
C GLU A 354 9.12 22.69 -11.57
N GLN A 355 10.32 22.13 -11.65
CA GLN A 355 10.75 21.30 -12.79
C GLN A 355 9.77 20.15 -13.05
N PHE A 356 9.40 19.40 -12.00
CA PHE A 356 8.43 18.31 -12.11
C PHE A 356 7.06 18.78 -12.61
N ARG A 357 6.59 19.96 -12.19
CA ARG A 357 5.33 20.54 -12.70
C ARG A 357 5.41 20.86 -14.18
N GLN A 358 6.54 21.38 -14.66
CA GLN A 358 6.74 21.66 -16.08
C GLN A 358 6.83 20.36 -16.91
N GLU A 359 7.49 19.33 -16.39
CA GLU A 359 7.53 18.00 -17.02
C GLU A 359 6.16 17.31 -17.09
N GLN A 360 5.32 17.46 -16.06
CA GLN A 360 3.96 16.94 -16.08
C GLN A 360 3.11 17.62 -17.17
N LYS A 361 3.32 18.91 -17.41
CA LYS A 361 2.67 19.64 -18.51
C LYS A 361 3.14 19.13 -19.88
N SER A 362 4.43 18.84 -20.05
CA SER A 362 5.00 18.34 -21.31
C SER A 362 4.66 16.87 -21.59
N SER A 363 4.62 16.01 -20.56
CA SER A 363 4.27 14.60 -20.68
C SER A 363 2.84 14.37 -21.18
N LYS A 364 1.90 15.24 -20.78
CA LYS A 364 0.54 15.25 -21.35
C LYS A 364 0.55 15.43 -22.87
N ARG A 365 1.53 16.17 -23.42
CA ARG A 365 1.68 16.35 -24.87
C ARG A 365 2.25 15.10 -25.54
N ARG A 366 3.29 14.46 -24.97
CA ARG A 366 3.89 13.21 -25.50
C ARG A 366 2.90 12.04 -25.53
N PHE A 367 2.00 11.96 -24.55
CA PHE A 367 0.97 10.91 -24.51
C PHE A 367 0.10 10.87 -25.77
N VAL A 368 -0.21 12.05 -26.34
CA VAL A 368 -0.99 12.20 -27.58
C VAL A 368 -0.26 11.60 -28.80
N GLN A 369 1.08 11.51 -28.75
CA GLN A 369 1.90 10.98 -29.84
C GLN A 369 2.01 9.44 -29.81
N LEU A 370 2.05 8.85 -28.61
CA LEU A 370 2.10 7.39 -28.41
C LEU A 370 0.81 6.67 -28.85
N THR A 371 -0.35 7.31 -28.68
CA THR A 371 -1.63 6.81 -29.22
C THR A 371 -1.60 6.68 -30.74
N LYS A 372 -0.91 7.59 -31.46
CA LYS A 372 -0.73 7.49 -32.92
C LYS A 372 0.07 6.23 -33.31
N GLN A 373 1.10 5.86 -32.55
CA GLN A 373 1.94 4.69 -32.82
C GLN A 373 1.22 3.35 -32.54
N MET A 374 0.38 3.27 -31.50
CA MET A 374 -0.38 2.05 -31.19
C MET A 374 -1.38 1.69 -32.29
N LYS A 375 -2.00 2.69 -32.93
CA LYS A 375 -2.88 2.52 -34.10
C LYS A 375 -2.16 1.76 -35.22
N ALA A 376 -0.93 2.15 -35.54
CA ALA A 376 -0.13 1.53 -36.59
C ALA A 376 0.21 0.05 -36.32
N LYS A 377 0.34 -0.35 -35.05
CA LYS A 377 0.61 -1.76 -34.68
C LYS A 377 -0.63 -2.64 -34.74
N CYS A 378 -1.79 -2.16 -34.31
CA CYS A 378 -3.03 -2.95 -34.36
C CYS A 378 -3.51 -3.23 -35.79
N LEU A 379 -3.16 -2.38 -36.77
CA LEU A 379 -3.48 -2.60 -38.18
C LEU A 379 -2.61 -3.69 -38.85
N ARG A 380 -1.53 -4.12 -38.21
CA ARG A 380 -0.65 -5.19 -38.74
C ARG A 380 -1.08 -6.60 -38.34
N TYR A 381 -2.06 -6.73 -37.46
CA TYR A 381 -2.64 -8.00 -36.99
C TYR A 381 -4.09 -8.11 -37.45
#